data_AF-A0A835ICM6-F1
#
_entry.id   AF-A0A835ICM6-F1
#
_cell.length_a   1.000
_cell.length_b   1.000
_cell.length_c   1.000
_cell.angle_alpha   90.00
_cell.angle_beta   90.00
_cell.angle_gamma   90.00
#
_symmetry.space_group_name_H-M   'P 1'
#
loop_
_entity.id
_entity.type
_entity.pdbx_description
1 polymer ?
#
loop_
_entity_poly.entity_id
_entity_poly.type
_entity_poly.pdbx_seq_one_letter_code
_entity_poly.pdbx_strand_id
1 'polypeptide(L)'
;MMTQLPLISRSEYLSQLNRRSHSSDNGYDFKLDNFPRGVETFETVLKFCYGLPVDLTPTNIATLRCAAEFLQMTEEYEESNLIAKTEAFLTFIVLSSIKN
;
A
#
# COMPACT_ATOMS: atom_id res chain seq x y z
N MET A 1 -21.53 1.57 -0.42
CA MET A 1 -20.72 1.51 0.81
C MET A 1 -19.47 0.70 0.48
N MET A 2 -18.39 1.36 0.05
CA MET A 2 -17.11 0.67 -0.21
C MET A 2 -16.58 0.19 1.14
N THR A 3 -16.45 -1.12 1.30
CA THR A 3 -16.08 -1.75 2.56
C THR A 3 -14.65 -1.36 2.93
N GLN A 4 -14.39 -0.85 4.14
CA GLN A 4 -13.01 -0.57 4.61
C GLN A 4 -12.16 -1.84 4.78
N LEU A 5 -12.80 -3.01 4.68
CA LEU A 5 -12.22 -4.34 4.85
C LEU A 5 -10.98 -4.63 3.98
N PRO A 6 -10.95 -4.35 2.66
CA PRO A 6 -9.80 -4.71 1.83
C PRO A 6 -8.55 -3.91 2.16
N LEU A 7 -8.71 -2.68 2.67
CA LEU A 7 -7.58 -1.87 3.12
C LEU A 7 -7.01 -2.40 4.43
N ILE A 8 -7.89 -2.65 5.40
CA ILE A 8 -7.53 -3.14 6.73
C ILE A 8 -6.91 -4.54 6.66
N SER A 9 -7.39 -5.41 5.75
CA SER A 9 -6.89 -6.79 5.64
C SER A 9 -5.49 -6.90 5.06
N ARG A 10 -4.99 -5.87 4.38
CA ARG A 10 -3.71 -5.89 3.64
C ARG A 10 -2.64 -4.97 4.25
N SER A 11 -2.99 -4.22 5.30
CA SER A 11 -2.12 -3.22 5.92
C SER A 11 -2.15 -3.38 7.43
N GLU A 12 -0.99 -3.68 8.02
CA GLU A 12 -0.85 -3.71 9.47
C GLU A 12 -1.17 -2.34 10.08
N TYR A 13 -0.66 -1.26 9.49
CA TYR A 13 -0.86 0.10 9.99
C TYR A 13 -2.35 0.42 10.15
N LEU A 14 -3.14 0.13 9.11
CA LEU A 14 -4.59 0.38 9.13
C LEU A 14 -5.34 -0.59 10.04
N SER A 15 -4.90 -1.84 10.13
CA SER A 15 -5.43 -2.80 11.10
C SER A 15 -5.25 -2.33 12.54
N GLN A 16 -4.05 -1.85 12.89
CA GLN A 16 -3.78 -1.27 14.20
C GLN A 16 -4.60 -0.01 14.44
N LEU A 17 -4.70 0.88 13.44
CA LEU A 17 -5.48 2.11 13.54
C LEU A 17 -6.97 1.83 13.76
N ASN A 18 -7.55 0.86 13.05
CA ASN A 18 -8.93 0.42 13.22
C ASN A 18 -9.20 -0.16 14.63
N ARG A 19 -8.24 -0.92 15.18
CA ARG A 19 -8.35 -1.44 16.55
C ARG A 19 -8.36 -0.33 17.61
N ARG A 20 -7.64 0.76 17.37
CA ARG A 20 -7.61 1.95 18.26
C ARG A 20 -8.85 2.84 18.11
N SER A 21 -9.44 2.91 16.92
CA SER A 21 -10.66 3.71 16.71
C SER A 21 -11.89 3.04 17.31
N HIS A 22 -11.97 1.70 17.34
CA HIS A 22 -13.07 1.00 18.01
C HIS A 22 -13.18 1.25 19.53
N SER A 23 -12.18 1.88 20.17
CA SER A 23 -12.25 2.32 21.56
C SER A 23 -12.71 3.77 21.75
N SER A 24 -12.96 4.52 20.67
CA SER A 24 -13.35 5.94 20.72
C SER A 24 -14.64 6.15 19.94
N ASP A 25 -15.60 6.90 20.49
CA ASP A 25 -16.95 7.14 19.91
C ASP A 25 -16.95 8.03 18.64
N ASN A 26 -15.76 8.39 18.15
CA ASN A 26 -15.58 9.12 16.90
C ASN A 26 -15.40 8.09 15.78
N GLY A 27 -16.28 8.13 14.78
CA GLY A 27 -16.32 7.19 13.66
C GLY A 27 -15.01 7.04 12.88
N TYR A 28 -15.04 6.20 11.85
CA TYR A 28 -13.90 5.71 11.05
C TYR A 28 -13.16 6.77 10.20
N ASP A 29 -12.81 7.91 10.78
CA ASP A 29 -12.03 8.96 10.13
C ASP A 29 -10.54 8.71 10.38
N PHE A 30 -9.87 8.09 9.39
CA PHE A 30 -8.47 7.74 9.47
C PHE A 30 -7.61 8.84 8.85
N LYS A 31 -6.84 9.55 9.68
CA LYS A 31 -5.91 10.56 9.20
C LYS A 31 -4.52 9.95 8.97
N LEU A 32 -4.15 9.85 7.70
CA LEU A 32 -2.81 9.42 7.26
C LEU A 32 -1.87 10.63 7.17
N ASP A 33 -1.43 11.14 8.33
CA ASP A 33 -0.46 12.22 8.36
C ASP A 33 0.87 11.75 7.76
N ASN A 34 1.42 12.54 6.83
CA ASN A 34 2.70 12.29 6.13
C ASN A 34 2.71 11.12 5.12
N PHE A 35 1.55 10.77 4.54
CA PHE A 35 1.53 9.76 3.47
C PHE A 35 2.40 10.17 2.27
N PRO A 36 3.28 9.27 1.76
CA PRO A 36 4.23 9.61 0.71
C PRO A 36 3.55 9.99 -0.62
N ARG A 37 4.00 11.13 -1.19
CA ARG A 37 3.60 11.68 -2.51
C ARG A 37 2.09 11.89 -2.73
N GLY A 38 1.30 11.93 -1.65
CA GLY A 38 -0.09 12.38 -1.66
C GLY A 38 -1.08 11.45 -2.36
N VAL A 39 -2.19 12.04 -2.83
CA VAL A 39 -3.45 11.35 -3.16
C VAL A 39 -3.31 10.35 -4.31
N GLU A 40 -2.54 10.64 -5.35
CA GLU A 40 -2.40 9.76 -6.52
C GLU A 40 -1.76 8.40 -6.17
N THR A 41 -0.77 8.44 -5.27
CA THR A 41 -0.11 7.22 -4.78
C THR A 41 -1.09 6.44 -3.91
N PHE A 42 -1.86 7.14 -3.08
CA PHE A 42 -2.89 6.51 -2.25
C PHE A 42 -3.98 5.85 -3.10
N GLU A 43 -4.44 6.49 -4.16
CA GLU A 43 -5.43 5.94 -5.09
C GLU A 43 -4.93 4.62 -5.72
N THR A 44 -3.65 4.56 -6.08
CA THR A 44 -3.06 3.33 -6.61
C THR A 44 -3.01 2.22 -5.55
N VAL A 45 -2.67 2.55 -4.31
CA VAL A 45 -2.74 1.60 -3.19
C VAL A 45 -4.19 1.14 -2.96
N LEU A 46 -5.17 2.04 -2.99
CA LEU A 46 -6.59 1.69 -2.89
C LEU A 46 -6.95 0.69 -3.99
N LYS A 47 -6.66 1.01 -5.25
CA LYS A 47 -6.91 0.11 -6.39
C LYS A 47 -6.34 -1.28 -6.14
N PHE A 48 -5.07 -1.36 -5.72
CA PHE A 48 -4.43 -2.62 -5.36
C PHE A 48 -5.22 -3.38 -4.29
N CYS A 49 -5.58 -2.74 -3.18
CA CYS A 49 -6.28 -3.39 -2.08
C CYS A 49 -7.67 -3.93 -2.48
N TYR A 50 -8.35 -3.26 -3.40
CA TYR A 50 -9.63 -3.72 -3.93
C TYR A 50 -9.50 -4.74 -5.07
N GLY A 51 -8.28 -5.21 -5.38
CA GLY A 51 -8.03 -6.16 -6.47
C GLY A 51 -8.22 -5.56 -7.86
N LEU A 52 -8.22 -4.22 -7.97
CA LEU A 52 -8.27 -3.55 -9.27
C LEU A 52 -6.87 -3.59 -9.93
N PRO A 53 -6.81 -3.58 -11.28
CA PRO A 53 -5.54 -3.50 -11.99
C PRO A 53 -4.76 -2.25 -11.58
N VAL A 54 -3.46 -2.43 -11.34
CA VAL A 54 -2.51 -1.34 -11.03
C VAL A 54 -1.29 -1.44 -11.92
N ASP A 55 -0.92 -0.33 -12.55
CA ASP A 55 0.25 -0.27 -13.40
C ASP A 55 1.48 0.12 -12.58
N LEU A 56 2.43 -0.80 -12.46
CA LEU A 56 3.74 -0.55 -11.90
C LEU A 56 4.66 -0.01 -13.00
N THR A 57 5.22 1.17 -12.80
CA THR A 57 6.08 1.86 -13.78
C THR A 57 7.36 2.34 -13.13
N PRO A 58 8.46 2.54 -13.87
CA PRO A 58 9.71 3.09 -13.32
C PRO A 58 9.51 4.44 -12.62
N THR A 59 8.52 5.23 -13.07
CA THR A 59 8.23 6.56 -12.50
C THR A 59 7.44 6.51 -11.18
N ASN A 60 6.65 5.46 -10.96
CA ASN A 60 5.80 5.36 -9.78
C ASN A 60 6.32 4.37 -8.73
N ILE A 61 7.17 3.43 -9.11
CA ILE A 61 7.49 2.26 -8.29
C ILE A 61 8.17 2.63 -6.97
N ALA A 62 9.11 3.57 -6.99
CA ALA A 62 9.84 3.96 -5.79
C ALA A 62 8.88 4.50 -4.71
N THR A 63 7.91 5.31 -5.12
CA THR A 63 6.94 5.84 -4.17
C THR A 63 5.90 4.81 -3.76
N LEU A 64 5.47 3.92 -4.66
CA LEU A 64 4.59 2.81 -4.25
C LEU A 64 5.29 1.92 -3.22
N ARG A 65 6.61 1.68 -3.37
CA ARG A 65 7.41 0.97 -2.36
C ARG A 65 7.41 1.70 -1.03
N CYS A 66 7.59 3.04 -1.03
CA CYS A 66 7.53 3.84 0.20
C CYS A 66 6.13 3.85 0.83
N ALA A 67 5.07 3.93 0.04
CA ALA A 67 3.69 3.88 0.51
C ALA A 67 3.35 2.53 1.12
N ALA A 68 3.78 1.45 0.46
CA ALA A 68 3.61 0.08 0.95
C ALA A 68 4.35 -0.14 2.28
N GLU A 69 5.55 0.42 2.42
CA GLU A 69 6.31 0.40 3.68
C GLU A 69 5.59 1.18 4.78
N PHE A 70 5.14 2.41 4.47
CA PHE A 70 4.42 3.25 5.42
C PHE A 70 3.17 2.56 5.95
N LEU A 71 2.44 1.87 5.06
CA LEU A 71 1.23 1.12 5.40
C LEU A 71 1.53 -0.30 5.90
N GLN A 72 2.79 -0.72 5.96
CA GLN A 72 3.21 -2.05 6.41
C GLN A 72 2.44 -3.17 5.67
N MET A 73 2.44 -3.10 4.34
CA MET A 73 1.75 -4.04 3.45
C MET A 73 2.64 -5.25 3.15
N THR A 74 2.89 -6.05 4.18
CA THR A 74 3.79 -7.22 4.16
C THR A 74 3.07 -8.49 3.71
N GLU A 75 3.84 -9.54 3.40
CA GLU A 75 3.29 -10.84 3.02
C GLU A 75 2.64 -11.63 4.18
N GLU A 76 2.75 -11.13 5.42
CA GLU A 76 2.00 -11.67 6.56
C GLU A 76 0.48 -11.45 6.42
N TYR A 77 0.08 -10.47 5.62
CA TYR A 77 -1.32 -10.09 5.40
C TYR A 77 -1.90 -10.63 4.08
N GLU A 78 -1.06 -10.74 3.03
CA GLU A 78 -1.46 -11.27 1.73
C GLU A 78 -0.24 -11.79 0.97
N GLU A 79 -0.33 -12.97 0.34
CA GLU A 79 0.74 -13.44 -0.54
C GLU A 79 0.97 -12.45 -1.70
N SER A 80 2.23 -12.13 -2.01
CA SER A 80 2.56 -11.10 -3.00
C SER A 80 1.89 -9.75 -2.70
N ASN A 81 1.89 -9.31 -1.44
CA ASN A 81 1.43 -7.98 -1.07
C ASN A 81 2.28 -6.87 -1.72
N LEU A 82 1.88 -5.61 -1.56
CA LEU A 82 2.43 -4.49 -2.31
C LEU A 82 3.94 -4.29 -2.09
N ILE A 83 4.46 -4.57 -0.90
CA ILE A 83 5.92 -4.53 -0.66
C ILE A 83 6.63 -5.53 -1.59
N ALA A 84 6.26 -6.81 -1.57
CA ALA A 84 6.89 -7.85 -2.38
C ALA A 84 6.77 -7.56 -3.90
N LYS A 85 5.59 -7.10 -4.35
CA LYS A 85 5.40 -6.74 -5.77
C LYS A 85 6.30 -5.57 -6.20
N THR A 86 6.43 -4.56 -5.35
CA THR A 86 7.25 -3.39 -5.69
C THR A 86 8.74 -3.69 -5.66
N GLU A 87 9.19 -4.55 -4.74
CA GLU A 87 10.58 -5.05 -4.69
C GLU A 87 10.95 -5.91 -5.88
N ALA A 88 10.05 -6.82 -6.30
CA ALA A 88 10.25 -7.64 -7.49
C ALA A 88 10.44 -6.78 -8.74
N PHE A 89 9.61 -5.75 -8.91
CA PHE A 89 9.70 -4.83 -10.05
C PHE A 89 10.96 -3.95 -10.01
N LEU A 90 11.34 -3.44 -8.82
CA LEU A 90 12.59 -2.70 -8.65
C LEU A 90 13.80 -3.57 -9.01
N THR A 91 13.82 -4.81 -8.53
CA THR A 91 14.87 -5.79 -8.84
C THR A 91 14.95 -6.04 -10.35
N PHE A 92 13.80 -6.24 -10.99
CA PHE A 92 13.73 -6.40 -12.45
C PHE A 92 14.32 -5.21 -13.21
N ILE A 93 13.96 -3.97 -12.83
CA ILE A 93 14.51 -2.77 -13.46
C ILE A 93 16.03 -2.70 -13.29
N VAL A 94 16.51 -2.89 -12.05
CA VAL A 94 17.94 -2.80 -11.73
C VAL A 94 18.73 -3.84 -12.52
N LEU A 95 18.30 -5.10 -12.52
CA LEU A 95 18.96 -6.17 -13.28
C LEU A 95 18.94 -5.91 -14.79
N SER A 96 17.85 -5.34 -15.31
CA SER A 96 17.75 -4.98 -16.74
C SER A 96 18.69 -3.83 -17.11
N SER A 97 18.94 -2.89 -16.19
CA SER A 97 19.87 -1.79 -16.41
C SER A 97 21.34 -2.21 -16.36
N ILE A 98 21.69 -3.28 -15.64
CA ILE A 98 23.07 -3.76 -15.50
C ILE A 98 23.52 -4.59 -16.73
N LYS A 99 22.56 -5.09 -17.52
CA LYS A 99 22.83 -5.89 -18.73
C LYS A 99 23.10 -5.07 -20.00
N ASN A 100 23.01 -3.75 -19.92
CA ASN A 100 23.34 -2.80 -21.00
C ASN A 100 24.62 -2.02 -20.66
#